data_AF-A0AAE2XVJ3-F1
#
_entry.id   AF-A0AAE2XVJ3-F1
#
_cell.length_a   1.000
_cell.length_b   1.000
_cell.length_c   1.000
_cell.angle_alpha   90.00
_cell.angle_beta   90.00
_cell.angle_gamma   90.00
#
_symmetry.space_group_name_H-M   'P 1'
#
loop_
_entity.id
_entity.type
_entity.pdbx_description
1 polymer ?
#
loop_
_entity_poly.entity_id
_entity_poly.type
_entity_poly.pdbx_seq_one_letter_code
_entity_poly.pdbx_strand_id
1 'polypeptide(L)'
;MSGERQRAMRHTRQRCEVCGGPVFFDASQRVRVCSSCGLVQSGRGKSDFSLRDVMSELQFTNTLEELAARLNASDWEVERAVLLMQKEGLVEIRGNRVILTAKGRRALLRDLSD
;
A
#
# COMPACT_ATOMS: atom_id res chain seq x y z
N MET A 1 -7.98 -15.25 -12.69
CA MET A 1 -8.75 -14.23 -11.97
C MET A 1 -8.32 -12.86 -12.47
N SER A 2 -8.86 -12.47 -13.62
CA SER A 2 -8.13 -11.75 -14.65
C SER A 2 -8.84 -10.44 -15.00
N GLY A 3 -8.13 -9.31 -14.99
CA GLY A 3 -8.48 -8.09 -15.72
C GLY A 3 -9.47 -7.09 -15.09
N GLU A 4 -10.54 -7.53 -14.42
CA GLU A 4 -11.65 -6.61 -14.06
C GLU A 4 -11.36 -5.68 -12.87
N ARG A 5 -10.53 -6.08 -11.90
CA ARG A 5 -10.21 -5.25 -10.72
C ARG A 5 -9.22 -4.10 -10.99
N GLN A 6 -8.61 -4.04 -12.19
CA GLN A 6 -7.76 -2.91 -12.59
C GLN A 6 -8.54 -1.73 -13.20
N ARG A 7 -9.84 -1.92 -13.52
CA ARG A 7 -10.62 -0.99 -14.36
C ARG A 7 -11.09 0.33 -13.72
N ALA A 8 -10.78 0.64 -12.47
CA ALA A 8 -11.34 1.83 -11.81
C ALA A 8 -10.33 2.78 -11.12
N MET A 9 -9.02 2.66 -11.40
CA MET A 9 -8.06 3.69 -10.95
C MET A 9 -8.04 4.85 -11.94
N ARG A 10 -8.54 6.01 -11.53
CA ARG A 10 -8.44 7.25 -12.29
C ARG A 10 -7.37 8.13 -11.67
N HIS A 11 -6.54 8.75 -12.50
CA HIS A 11 -5.68 9.84 -12.04
C HIS A 11 -6.55 10.98 -11.52
N THR A 12 -6.28 11.43 -10.30
CA THR A 12 -6.89 12.65 -9.78
C THR A 12 -6.01 13.85 -10.10
N ARG A 13 -6.60 15.05 -10.09
CA ARG A 13 -5.82 16.30 -10.08
C ARG A 13 -5.16 16.57 -8.72
N GLN A 14 -5.45 15.77 -7.69
CA GLN A 14 -4.86 15.91 -6.36
C GLN A 14 -3.41 15.41 -6.36
N ARG A 15 -2.59 16.06 -5.56
CA ARG A 15 -1.22 15.64 -5.25
C ARG A 15 -1.19 15.05 -3.85
N CYS A 16 -0.32 14.09 -3.63
CA CYS A 16 -0.10 13.52 -2.31
C CYS A 16 0.42 14.61 -1.38
N GLU A 17 -0.22 14.76 -0.24
CA GLU A 17 0.17 15.76 0.76
C GLU A 17 1.54 15.47 1.41
N VAL A 18 1.97 14.21 1.41
CA VAL A 18 3.25 13.79 2.01
C VAL A 18 4.42 13.99 1.05
N CYS A 19 4.27 13.64 -0.24
CA CYS A 19 5.41 13.61 -1.19
C CYS A 19 5.19 14.41 -2.49
N GLY A 20 4.05 15.05 -2.69
CA GLY A 20 3.70 15.74 -3.94
C GLY A 20 3.44 14.82 -5.14
N GLY A 21 3.53 13.49 -4.95
CA GLY A 21 3.34 12.49 -5.99
C GLY A 21 1.91 12.43 -6.54
N PRO A 22 1.70 11.83 -7.73
CA PRO A 22 0.37 11.62 -8.30
C PRO A 22 -0.52 10.78 -7.38
N VAL A 23 -1.80 11.16 -7.26
CA VAL A 23 -2.80 10.39 -6.50
C VAL A 23 -3.77 9.71 -7.46
N PHE A 24 -3.88 8.40 -7.34
CA PHE A 24 -4.92 7.61 -7.98
C PHE A 24 -6.15 7.55 -7.07
N PHE A 25 -7.32 7.68 -7.66
CA PHE A 25 -8.57 7.42 -6.97
C PHE A 25 -9.18 6.13 -7.51
N ASP A 26 -9.40 5.18 -6.60
CA ASP A 26 -10.19 4.00 -6.88
C ASP A 26 -11.66 4.34 -6.66
N ALA A 27 -12.39 4.57 -7.76
CA ALA A 27 -13.79 4.97 -7.70
C ALA A 27 -14.70 3.86 -7.14
N SER A 28 -14.30 2.59 -7.26
CA SER A 28 -15.10 1.46 -6.78
C SER A 28 -15.12 1.37 -5.25
N GLN A 29 -14.04 1.83 -4.61
CA GLN A 29 -13.87 1.74 -3.16
C GLN A 29 -13.71 3.10 -2.46
N ARG A 30 -13.73 4.20 -3.23
CA ARG A 30 -13.56 5.58 -2.76
C ARG A 30 -12.23 5.84 -2.02
N VAL A 31 -11.16 5.17 -2.43
CA VAL A 31 -9.83 5.32 -1.82
C VAL A 31 -8.90 6.12 -2.70
N ARG A 32 -8.08 6.95 -2.08
CA ARG A 32 -6.97 7.64 -2.73
C ARG A 32 -5.68 6.93 -2.41
N VAL A 33 -4.86 6.67 -3.44
CA VAL A 33 -3.54 6.06 -3.26
C VAL A 33 -2.49 6.87 -4.00
N CYS A 34 -1.45 7.32 -3.30
CA CYS A 34 -0.31 7.97 -3.94
C CYS A 34 0.51 6.96 -4.73
N SER A 35 0.84 7.24 -5.98
CA SER A 35 1.68 6.35 -6.79
C SER A 35 3.15 6.34 -6.39
N SER A 36 3.61 7.36 -5.66
CA SER A 36 5.02 7.59 -5.35
C SER A 36 5.38 7.07 -3.96
N CYS A 37 4.63 7.45 -2.92
CA CYS A 37 4.87 6.98 -1.55
C CYS A 37 3.82 5.94 -1.06
N GLY A 38 2.82 5.63 -1.89
CA GLY A 38 1.71 4.73 -1.55
C GLY A 38 0.95 5.07 -0.29
N LEU A 39 0.86 6.36 0.06
CA LEU A 39 -0.13 6.87 1.00
C LEU A 39 -1.54 6.45 0.54
N VAL A 40 -2.22 5.66 1.36
CA VAL A 40 -3.59 5.19 1.21
C VAL A 40 -4.48 6.01 2.13
N GLN A 41 -5.45 6.72 1.55
CA GLN A 41 -6.42 7.53 2.28
C GLN A 41 -7.83 7.02 2.01
N SER A 42 -8.43 6.45 3.05
CA SER A 42 -9.74 5.81 2.96
C SER A 42 -10.88 6.82 2.91
N GLY A 43 -10.72 7.98 3.56
CA GLY A 43 -11.79 8.94 3.79
C GLY A 43 -12.98 8.38 4.59
N ARG A 44 -12.83 7.21 5.24
CA ARG A 44 -13.88 6.51 6.00
C ARG A 44 -13.69 6.56 7.52
N GLY A 45 -12.93 7.55 8.01
CA GLY A 45 -12.60 7.68 9.43
C GLY A 45 -11.59 6.66 9.95
N LYS A 46 -10.97 5.87 9.06
CA LYS A 46 -9.82 5.02 9.39
C LYS A 46 -8.53 5.80 9.21
N SER A 47 -7.51 5.44 10.00
CA SER A 47 -6.17 6.04 9.91
C SER A 47 -5.60 5.86 8.51
N ASP A 48 -5.05 6.94 7.95
CA ASP A 48 -4.26 6.87 6.72
C ASP A 48 -2.98 6.07 6.99
N PHE A 49 -2.52 5.30 6.01
CA PHE A 49 -1.27 4.54 6.10
C PHE A 49 -0.52 4.58 4.76
N SER A 50 0.78 4.34 4.78
CA SER A 50 1.67 4.41 3.63
C SER A 50 2.35 3.08 3.35
N LEU A 51 3.11 2.98 2.25
CA LEU A 51 3.93 1.78 2.01
C LEU A 51 4.97 1.59 3.11
N ARG A 52 5.45 2.67 3.72
CA ARG A 52 6.41 2.62 4.83
C ARG A 52 5.80 1.91 6.03
N ASP A 53 4.56 2.23 6.37
CA ASP A 53 3.85 1.58 7.47
C ASP A 53 3.65 0.09 7.19
N VAL A 54 3.25 -0.27 5.95
CA VAL A 54 3.15 -1.68 5.53
C VAL A 54 4.51 -2.38 5.61
N MET A 55 5.61 -1.77 5.14
CA MET A 55 6.96 -2.35 5.23
C MET A 55 7.41 -2.53 6.69
N SER A 56 7.07 -1.58 7.56
CA SER A 56 7.39 -1.66 8.99
C SER A 56 6.67 -2.84 9.64
N GLU A 57 5.36 -2.97 9.40
CA GLU A 57 4.56 -4.05 9.98
C GLU A 57 4.93 -5.44 9.42
N LEU A 58 5.39 -5.51 8.17
CA LEU A 58 5.89 -6.74 7.54
C LEU A 58 7.11 -7.35 8.24
N GLN A 59 7.75 -6.65 9.18
CA GLN A 59 8.80 -7.20 10.03
C GLN A 59 8.25 -8.12 11.14
N PHE A 60 6.97 -7.95 11.50
CA PHE A 60 6.33 -8.64 12.63
C PHE A 60 5.24 -9.60 12.19
N THR A 61 4.54 -9.28 11.10
CA THR A 61 3.47 -10.08 10.50
C THR A 61 3.76 -10.31 9.02
N ASN A 62 3.21 -11.38 8.44
CA ASN A 62 3.33 -11.63 7.01
C ASN A 62 2.02 -12.00 6.32
N THR A 63 0.85 -11.79 6.92
CA THR A 63 -0.44 -12.05 6.26
C THR A 63 -1.23 -10.76 6.06
N LEU A 64 -2.13 -10.74 5.06
CA LEU A 64 -2.95 -9.55 4.79
C LEU A 64 -3.88 -9.20 5.96
N GLU A 65 -4.47 -10.21 6.59
CA GLU A 65 -5.41 -10.05 7.71
C GLU A 65 -4.71 -9.44 8.93
N GLU A 66 -3.53 -9.94 9.28
CA GLU A 66 -2.74 -9.40 10.40
C GLU A 66 -2.21 -7.99 10.10
N LEU A 67 -1.79 -7.71 8.86
CA LEU A 67 -1.41 -6.37 8.44
C LEU A 67 -2.58 -5.39 8.56
N ALA A 68 -3.78 -5.77 8.12
CA ALA A 68 -4.97 -4.95 8.23
C ALA A 68 -5.35 -4.64 9.68
N ALA A 69 -5.28 -5.65 10.55
CA ALA A 69 -5.52 -5.47 11.99
C ALA A 69 -4.52 -4.47 12.60
N ARG A 70 -3.23 -4.59 12.28
CA ARG A 70 -2.17 -3.73 12.84
C ARG A 70 -2.21 -2.31 12.30
N LEU A 71 -2.57 -2.14 11.03
CA LEU A 71 -2.76 -0.82 10.41
C LEU A 71 -4.12 -0.19 10.71
N ASN A 72 -5.00 -0.87 11.47
CA ASN A 72 -6.40 -0.48 11.68
C ASN A 72 -7.12 -0.15 10.35
N ALA A 73 -6.82 -0.94 9.32
CA ALA A 73 -7.29 -0.80 7.96
C ALA A 73 -8.20 -1.98 7.58
N SER A 74 -8.91 -1.87 6.46
CA SER A 74 -9.64 -3.01 5.89
C SER A 74 -8.68 -3.86 5.05
N ASP A 75 -8.90 -5.18 5.00
CA ASP A 75 -8.05 -6.12 4.25
C ASP A 75 -7.81 -5.69 2.80
N TRP A 76 -8.86 -5.21 2.13
CA TRP A 76 -8.79 -4.77 0.73
C TRP A 76 -7.98 -3.46 0.54
N GLU A 77 -7.89 -2.60 1.56
CA GLU A 77 -7.06 -1.39 1.53
C GLU A 77 -5.58 -1.77 1.58
N VAL A 78 -5.25 -2.71 2.48
CA VAL A 78 -3.91 -3.27 2.60
C VAL A 78 -3.53 -4.08 1.36
N GLU A 79 -4.45 -4.90 0.84
CA GLU A 79 -4.25 -5.66 -0.41
C GLU A 79 -3.86 -4.72 -1.55
N ARG A 80 -4.48 -3.53 -1.65
CA ARG A 80 -4.16 -2.55 -2.69
C ARG A 80 -2.74 -2.00 -2.56
N ALA A 81 -2.33 -1.65 -1.34
CA ALA A 81 -0.95 -1.22 -1.07
C ALA A 81 0.05 -2.34 -1.39
N VAL A 82 -0.22 -3.57 -0.97
CA VAL A 82 0.62 -4.75 -1.23
C VAL A 82 0.76 -5.04 -2.73
N LEU A 83 -0.32 -4.94 -3.50
CA LEU A 83 -0.28 -5.13 -4.96
C LEU A 83 0.57 -4.04 -5.65
N LEU A 84 0.51 -2.80 -5.18
CA LEU A 84 1.38 -1.73 -5.66
C LEU A 84 2.84 -2.00 -5.29
N MET A 85 3.11 -2.40 -4.05
CA MET A 85 4.46 -2.79 -3.59
C MET A 85 5.01 -3.96 -4.40
N GLN A 86 4.17 -4.93 -4.76
CA GLN A 86 4.56 -6.07 -5.58
C GLN A 86 4.94 -5.62 -6.99
N LYS A 87 4.14 -4.73 -7.60
CA LYS A 87 4.45 -4.14 -8.92
C LYS A 87 5.78 -3.39 -8.89
N GLU A 88 6.08 -2.69 -7.80
CA GLU A 88 7.35 -1.98 -7.59
C GLU A 88 8.51 -2.90 -7.17
N GLY A 89 8.27 -4.20 -7.00
CA GLY A 89 9.27 -5.18 -6.60
C GLY A 89 9.74 -5.05 -5.14
N LEU A 90 8.96 -4.40 -4.28
CA LEU A 90 9.25 -4.23 -2.85
C LEU A 90 8.84 -5.47 -2.03
N VAL A 91 7.82 -6.19 -2.48
CA VAL A 91 7.33 -7.42 -1.83
C VAL A 91 7.10 -8.54 -2.84
N GLU A 92 7.12 -9.77 -2.35
CA GLU A 92 6.64 -10.98 -3.03
C GLU A 92 5.46 -11.56 -2.26
N ILE A 93 4.47 -12.10 -2.99
CA ILE A 93 3.34 -12.83 -2.40
C ILE A 93 3.59 -14.32 -2.63
N ARG A 94 3.64 -15.11 -1.55
CA ARG A 94 3.84 -16.57 -1.58
C ARG A 94 2.72 -17.24 -0.79
N GLY A 95 1.75 -17.81 -1.49
CA GLY A 95 0.53 -18.32 -0.85
C GLY A 95 -0.24 -17.17 -0.20
N ASN A 96 -0.55 -17.30 1.10
CA ASN A 96 -1.19 -16.26 1.89
C ASN A 96 -0.19 -15.29 2.56
N ARG A 97 1.11 -15.42 2.27
CA ARG A 97 2.16 -14.60 2.89
C ARG A 97 2.65 -13.48 1.98
N VAL A 98 2.89 -12.33 2.57
CA VAL A 98 3.54 -11.15 1.98
C VAL A 98 4.94 -11.03 2.57
N ILE A 99 5.97 -10.99 1.72
CA ILE A 99 7.37 -11.05 2.13
C ILE A 99 8.13 -9.88 1.51
N LEU A 100 8.89 -9.12 2.30
CA LEU A 100 9.78 -8.08 1.76
C LEU A 100 10.87 -8.70 0.88
N THR A 101 11.08 -8.11 -0.30
CA THR A 101 12.22 -8.45 -1.15
C THR A 101 13.50 -7.80 -0.59
N ALA A 102 14.66 -8.13 -1.17
CA ALA A 102 15.88 -7.40 -0.87
C ALA A 102 15.77 -5.89 -1.20
N LYS A 103 15.01 -5.53 -2.24
CA LYS A 103 14.73 -4.13 -2.57
C LYS A 103 13.86 -3.48 -1.49
N GLY A 104 12.79 -4.14 -1.06
CA GLY A 104 11.90 -3.68 0.02
C GLY A 104 12.65 -3.47 1.34
N ARG A 105 13.47 -4.44 1.75
CA ARG A 105 14.30 -4.32 2.96
C ARG A 105 15.27 -3.13 2.89
N ARG A 106 15.92 -2.90 1.76
CA ARG A 106 16.81 -1.74 1.58
C ARG A 106 16.06 -0.42 1.62
N ALA A 107 14.86 -0.35 1.04
CA ALA A 107 14.03 0.85 1.10
C ALA A 107 13.65 1.19 2.55
N LEU A 108 13.19 0.18 3.30
CA LEU A 108 12.86 0.31 4.71
C LEU A 108 14.06 0.81 5.56
N LEU A 109 15.26 0.27 5.33
CA LEU A 109 16.46 0.67 6.07
C LEU A 109 16.92 2.09 5.77
N ARG A 110 16.74 2.56 4.52
CA ARG A 110 17.05 3.97 4.17
C ARG A 110 16.15 4.92 4.94
N ASP A 111 14.85 4.63 5.01
CA ASP A 111 13.88 5.47 5.72
C ASP A 111 14.06 5.47 7.25
N LEU A 112 14.72 4.45 7.83
CA LEU A 112 15.08 4.41 9.25
C LEU A 112 16.36 5.19 9.57
N SER A 113 17.13 5.57 8.56
CA SER A 113 18.41 6.28 8.71
C SER A 113 18.27 7.80 8.55
N ASP A 114 17.12 8.28 8.07
CA ASP A 114 16.72 9.68 7.95
C ASP A 114 15.71 10.05 9.05
#